data_AF-A0A530RA29-F1
#
_entry.id   AF-A0A530RA29-F1
#
_cell.length_a   1.000
_cell.length_b   1.000
_cell.length_c   1.000
_cell.angle_alpha   90.00
_cell.angle_beta   90.00
_cell.angle_gamma   90.00
#
_symmetry.space_group_name_H-M   'P 1'
#
loop_
_entity.id
_entity.type
_entity.pdbx_description
1 polymer ?
#
loop_
_entity_poly.entity_id
_entity_poly.type
_entity_poly.pdbx_seq_one_letter_code
_entity_poly.pdbx_strand_id
1 'polypeptide(L)'
;MGAFKAAAIQMRSGTGPERNAVDLERLVCEAAGLGATYIQSPEMTGALVRDSQARAASFTSEDKDIIVSTSRKLAKDLGIFLHIGSTAI
;
A
#
# COMPACT_ATOMS: atom_id res chain seq x y z
N MET A 1 -29.70 7.12 -5.65
CA MET A 1 -28.83 6.22 -4.86
C MET A 1 -27.43 6.32 -5.44
N GLY A 2 -26.44 6.75 -4.67
CA GLY A 2 -25.05 6.78 -5.14
C GLY A 2 -24.50 5.37 -5.27
N ALA A 3 -23.73 5.09 -6.32
CA ALA A 3 -23.06 3.81 -6.48
C ALA A 3 -21.72 3.81 -5.71
N PHE A 4 -21.48 2.77 -4.91
CA PHE A 4 -20.18 2.53 -4.28
C PHE A 4 -19.39 1.54 -5.13
N LYS A 5 -18.15 1.89 -5.47
CA LYS A 5 -17.22 1.01 -6.17
C LYS A 5 -15.96 0.84 -5.33
N ALA A 6 -15.65 -0.41 -5.00
CA ALA A 6 -14.43 -0.79 -4.32
C ALA A 6 -13.51 -1.58 -5.26
N ALA A 7 -12.21 -1.60 -4.95
CA ALA A 7 -11.23 -2.46 -5.60
C ALA A 7 -10.37 -3.20 -4.57
N ALA A 8 -10.10 -4.48 -4.84
CA ALA A 8 -9.04 -5.22 -4.19
C ALA A 8 -7.88 -5.32 -5.17
N ILE A 9 -6.72 -4.75 -4.84
CA ILE A 9 -5.54 -4.83 -5.70
C ILE A 9 -4.73 -6.06 -5.33
N GLN A 10 -4.16 -6.71 -6.34
CA GLN A 10 -3.24 -7.83 -6.13
C GLN A 10 -1.81 -7.37 -6.39
N MET A 11 -0.96 -7.53 -5.38
CA MET A 11 0.46 -7.19 -5.43
C MET A 11 1.32 -8.44 -5.25
N ARG A 12 2.58 -8.37 -5.68
CA ARG A 12 3.62 -9.34 -5.32
C ARG A 12 4.66 -8.63 -4.47
N SER A 13 4.39 -8.49 -3.18
CA SER A 13 5.30 -7.85 -2.23
C SER A 13 6.66 -8.55 -2.22
N GLY A 14 7.70 -7.80 -2.53
CA GLY A 14 9.09 -8.23 -2.39
C GLY A 14 9.64 -7.94 -1.00
N THR A 15 10.97 -7.98 -0.86
CA THR A 15 11.67 -7.67 0.38
C THR A 15 12.01 -6.19 0.56
N GLY A 16 11.90 -5.38 -0.50
CA GLY A 16 12.25 -3.95 -0.49
C GLY A 16 11.00 -3.07 -0.51
N PRO A 17 10.80 -2.19 0.50
CA PRO A 17 9.60 -1.38 0.61
C PRO A 17 9.47 -0.31 -0.48
N GLU A 18 10.57 0.16 -1.07
CA GLU A 18 10.57 1.14 -2.16
C GLU A 18 9.95 0.56 -3.43
N ARG A 19 10.34 -0.66 -3.80
CA ARG A 19 9.75 -1.37 -4.95
C ARG A 19 8.25 -1.58 -4.73
N ASN A 20 7.87 -1.97 -3.51
CA ASN A 20 6.48 -2.25 -3.19
C ASN A 20 5.62 -0.98 -3.15
N ALA A 21 6.18 0.16 -2.73
CA ALA A 21 5.53 1.47 -2.82
C ALA A 21 5.21 1.86 -4.28
N VAL A 22 6.14 1.62 -5.21
CA VAL A 22 5.92 1.86 -6.65
C VAL A 22 4.82 0.96 -7.20
N ASP A 23 4.84 -0.34 -6.85
CA ASP A 23 3.80 -1.28 -7.27
C ASP A 23 2.41 -0.89 -6.68
N LEU A 24 2.38 -0.45 -5.42
CA LEU A 24 1.18 0.03 -4.74
C LEU A 24 0.59 1.26 -5.45
N GLU A 25 1.41 2.30 -5.67
CA GLU A 25 0.99 3.54 -6.35
C GLU A 25 0.39 3.24 -7.73
N ARG A 26 1.06 2.41 -8.53
CA ARG A 26 0.58 2.06 -9.87
C ARG A 26 -0.82 1.42 -9.82
N LEU A 27 -1.02 0.42 -8.95
CA LEU A 27 -2.27 -0.33 -8.85
C LEU A 27 -3.40 0.50 -8.23
N VAL A 28 -3.09 1.35 -7.25
CA VAL A 28 -4.05 2.28 -6.64
C VAL A 28 -4.53 3.31 -7.65
N CYS A 29 -3.61 3.93 -8.40
CA CYS A 29 -3.94 4.88 -9.45
C CYS A 29 -4.78 4.25 -10.56
N GLU A 30 -4.46 3.02 -10.97
CA GLU A 30 -5.27 2.26 -11.94
C GLU A 30 -6.70 2.04 -11.43
N ALA A 31 -6.86 1.53 -10.20
CA ALA A 31 -8.17 1.29 -9.61
C ALA A 31 -8.98 2.57 -9.39
N ALA A 32 -8.34 3.66 -8.97
CA ALA A 32 -8.98 4.97 -8.85
C ALA A 32 -9.42 5.51 -10.22
N GLY A 33 -8.61 5.33 -11.27
CA GLY A 33 -8.96 5.67 -12.65
C GLY A 33 -10.16 4.89 -13.20
N LEU A 34 -10.42 3.69 -12.66
CA LEU A 34 -11.62 2.89 -12.94
C LEU A 34 -12.83 3.29 -12.06
N GLY A 35 -12.67 4.32 -11.23
CA GLY A 35 -13.72 4.92 -10.41
C GLY A 35 -13.92 4.26 -9.04
N ALA A 36 -12.94 3.50 -8.52
CA ALA A 36 -13.00 2.98 -7.16
C ALA A 36 -12.74 4.09 -6.13
N THR A 37 -13.58 4.17 -5.10
CA THR A 37 -13.44 5.13 -3.99
C THR A 37 -12.93 4.50 -2.70
N TYR A 38 -12.89 3.16 -2.66
CA TYR A 38 -12.26 2.36 -1.62
C TYR A 38 -11.34 1.33 -2.27
N ILE A 39 -10.07 1.31 -1.88
CA ILE A 39 -9.06 0.41 -2.45
C ILE A 39 -8.35 -0.32 -1.32
N GLN A 40 -8.26 -1.65 -1.41
CA GLN A 40 -7.58 -2.49 -0.41
C GLN A 40 -6.36 -3.19 -1.00
N SER A 41 -5.22 -3.06 -0.34
CA SER A 41 -3.99 -3.80 -0.63
C SER A 41 -3.94 -5.14 0.14
N PRO A 42 -3.08 -6.10 -0.24
CA PRO A 42 -2.94 -7.36 0.48
C PRO A 42 -2.23 -7.19 1.84
N GLU A 43 -2.19 -8.26 2.62
CA GLU A 43 -1.29 -8.37 3.78
C GLU A 43 0.19 -8.19 3.36
N MET A 44 1.03 -7.68 4.25
CA MET A 44 2.47 -7.48 4.07
C MET A 44 2.76 -6.64 2.82
N THR A 45 2.03 -5.53 2.67
CA THR A 45 2.17 -4.59 1.55
C THR A 45 3.59 -4.01 1.48
N GLY A 46 4.20 -3.73 2.64
CA GLY A 46 5.52 -3.09 2.68
C GLY A 46 6.69 -3.99 2.37
N ALA A 47 6.79 -5.15 3.01
CA ALA A 47 7.79 -6.13 2.66
C ALA A 47 7.45 -7.50 3.25
N LEU A 48 7.82 -8.56 2.54
CA LEU A 48 7.74 -9.93 3.05
C LEU A 48 9.15 -10.50 3.23
N VAL A 49 9.71 -10.33 4.42
CA VAL A 49 11.08 -10.75 4.76
C VAL A 49 11.02 -11.91 5.76
N ARG A 50 11.65 -13.05 5.42
CA ARG A 50 11.69 -14.23 6.30
C ARG A 50 12.82 -14.13 7.34
N ASP A 51 13.99 -13.66 6.91
CA ASP A 51 15.16 -13.52 7.76
C ASP A 51 14.93 -12.47 8.87
N SER A 52 15.26 -12.81 10.11
CA SER A 52 15.00 -11.96 11.26
C SER A 52 15.94 -10.75 11.35
N GLN A 53 17.19 -10.89 10.90
CA GLN A 53 18.15 -9.78 10.91
C GLN A 53 17.79 -8.76 9.83
N ALA A 54 17.45 -9.24 8.63
CA ALA A 54 16.96 -8.40 7.54
C ALA A 54 15.64 -7.69 7.89
N ARG A 55 14.74 -8.34 8.65
CA ARG A 55 13.53 -7.68 9.18
C ARG A 55 13.87 -6.51 10.10
N ALA A 56 14.74 -6.73 11.08
CA ALA A 56 15.12 -5.68 12.04
C ALA A 56 15.83 -4.49 11.37
N ALA A 57 16.54 -4.73 10.26
CA ALA A 57 17.17 -3.67 9.48
C ALA A 57 16.21 -2.90 8.55
N SER A 58 15.11 -3.55 8.11
CA SER A 58 14.21 -2.99 7.11
C SER A 58 12.98 -2.29 7.70
N PHE A 59 12.49 -2.73 8.86
CA PHE A 59 11.31 -2.14 9.48
C PHE A 59 11.67 -0.88 10.24
N THR A 60 10.81 0.13 10.13
CA THR A 60 11.02 1.45 10.70
C THR A 60 9.71 1.97 11.26
N SER A 61 9.78 3.00 12.10
CA SER A 61 8.59 3.58 12.72
C SER A 61 7.63 4.17 11.69
N GLU A 62 6.34 4.24 12.04
CA GLU A 62 5.28 4.71 11.15
C GLU A 62 5.58 6.05 10.46
N ASP A 63 6.22 6.99 11.17
CA ASP A 63 6.59 8.31 10.67
C ASP A 63 7.67 8.29 9.57
N LYS A 64 8.41 7.20 9.46
CA LYS A 64 9.52 7.01 8.51
C LYS A 64 9.22 5.99 7.42
N ASP A 65 8.09 5.28 7.52
CA ASP A 65 7.75 4.21 6.60
C ASP A 65 7.27 4.75 5.24
N ILE A 66 7.85 4.21 4.17
CA ILE A 66 7.56 4.65 2.80
C ILE A 66 6.18 4.20 2.32
N ILE A 67 5.64 3.09 2.83
CA ILE A 67 4.29 2.65 2.49
C ILE A 67 3.29 3.56 3.14
N VAL A 68 3.48 3.92 4.41
CA VAL A 68 2.62 4.85 5.14
C VAL A 68 2.60 6.21 4.45
N SER A 69 3.77 6.79 4.14
CA SER A 69 3.85 8.10 3.49
C SER A 69 3.26 8.09 2.07
N THR A 70 3.56 7.06 1.27
CA THR A 70 2.95 6.86 -0.07
C THR A 70 1.43 6.72 0.02
N SER A 71 0.94 5.92 0.97
CA SER A 71 -0.51 5.68 1.15
C SER A 71 -1.24 6.95 1.56
N ARG A 72 -0.68 7.73 2.48
CA ARG A 72 -1.24 9.03 2.91
C ARG A 72 -1.32 10.01 1.74
N LYS A 73 -0.28 10.06 0.91
CA LYS A 73 -0.25 10.90 -0.30
C LYS A 73 -1.34 10.47 -1.28
N LEU A 74 -1.42 9.18 -1.63
CA LEU A 74 -2.39 8.67 -2.60
C LEU A 74 -3.85 8.87 -2.13
N ALA A 75 -4.14 8.60 -0.86
CA ALA A 75 -5.47 8.80 -0.31
C ALA A 75 -5.91 10.26 -0.41
N LYS A 76 -5.00 11.20 -0.11
CA LYS A 76 -5.25 12.64 -0.20
C LYS A 76 -5.42 13.09 -1.65
N ASP A 77 -4.48 12.73 -2.52
CA ASP A 77 -4.40 13.24 -3.90
C ASP A 77 -5.54 12.69 -4.77
N LEU A 78 -5.97 11.44 -4.54
CA LEU A 78 -7.02 10.78 -5.30
C LEU A 78 -8.41 10.90 -4.65
N GLY A 79 -8.50 11.38 -3.40
CA GLY A 79 -9.76 11.48 -2.67
C GLY A 79 -10.42 10.13 -2.39
N ILE A 80 -9.61 9.11 -2.09
CA ILE A 80 -10.06 7.72 -1.85
C ILE A 80 -9.82 7.29 -0.41
N PHE A 81 -10.52 6.23 0.00
CA PHE A 81 -10.14 5.44 1.16
C PHE A 81 -9.18 4.33 0.74
N LEU A 82 -7.96 4.34 1.29
CA LEU A 82 -6.96 3.31 1.02
C LEU A 82 -6.75 2.44 2.27
N HIS A 83 -7.13 1.16 2.18
CA HIS A 83 -6.96 0.17 3.24
C HIS A 83 -5.68 -0.62 2.98
N ILE A 84 -4.66 -0.37 3.81
CA ILE A 84 -3.42 -1.13 3.79
C ILE A 84 -3.62 -2.42 4.59
N GLY A 85 -3.57 -3.58 3.91
CA GLY A 85 -3.84 -4.87 4.53
C GLY A 85 -2.92 -5.16 5.73
N SER A 86 -1.62 -4.89 5.58
CA SER A 86 -0.70 -4.62 6.69
C SER A 86 0.64 -4.11 6.16
N THR A 87 1.41 -3.45 7.02
CA THR A 87 2.85 -3.21 6.83
C THR A 87 3.53 -3.33 8.19
N ALA A 88 4.75 -3.85 8.23
CA ALA A 88 5.49 -4.03 9.48
C ALA A 88 6.30 -2.76 9.77
N ILE A 89 6.02 -2.14 10.91
CA ILE A 89 6.52 -0.84 11.37
C ILE A 89 6.75 -0.84 12.89
#